data_AF-A0A3Q9NUI3-F1
#
_entry.id   AF-A0A3Q9NUI3-F1
#
_cell.length_a   1.000
_cell.length_b   1.000
_cell.length_c   1.000
_cell.angle_alpha   90.00
_cell.angle_beta   90.00
_cell.angle_gamma   90.00
#
_symmetry.space_group_name_H-M   'P 1'
#
loop_
_entity.id
_entity.type
_entity.pdbx_description
1 polymer ?
#
loop_
_entity_poly.entity_id
_entity_poly.type
_entity_poly.pdbx_seq_one_letter_code
_entity_poly.pdbx_strand_id
1 'polypeptide(L)'
;MVLGLFLSGCSALRISTAEGDSKPIAVGIDDGSEAQPSQDSETPAIPSGMSQVTADLGPECPIKVQLAMDGQWNDDLAYDSYQLYSRDNGAIITVNCYEAGDNTAQSVVASAQEQTFGESGSSILEEKTGTVTGGQYWTVHGLLAGQEVRAIDQTDSVLFGAVAGISDNGRLYKVSVEMVTLASDETTAELFAQMLPTVRFADQGLDTPAFS
;
A
#
# COMPACT_ATOMS: atom_id res chain seq x y z
N MET A 1 36.97 -17.46 45.49
CA MET A 1 35.50 -17.45 45.54
C MET A 1 35.08 -16.13 46.18
N VAL A 2 34.58 -15.18 45.39
CA VAL A 2 34.03 -13.92 45.89
C VAL A 2 32.58 -13.87 45.44
N LEU A 3 31.67 -13.86 46.40
CA LEU A 3 30.24 -13.64 46.21
C LEU A 3 29.72 -12.88 47.43
N GLY A 4 28.96 -11.80 47.22
CA GLY A 4 28.23 -11.13 48.29
C GLY A 4 28.00 -9.63 48.06
N LEU A 5 27.08 -9.29 47.16
CA LEU A 5 26.36 -8.01 47.11
C LEU A 5 25.18 -8.08 48.08
N PHE A 6 24.95 -7.05 48.91
CA PHE A 6 23.59 -6.62 49.29
C PHE A 6 23.54 -5.11 49.61
N LEU A 7 22.62 -4.43 48.91
CA LEU A 7 22.19 -3.04 49.08
C LEU A 7 21.07 -2.95 50.13
N SER A 8 21.07 -1.90 50.95
CA SER A 8 19.86 -1.44 51.66
C SER A 8 19.93 0.08 51.91
N GLY A 9 19.21 0.85 51.11
CA GLY A 9 18.97 2.28 51.31
C GLY A 9 17.52 2.52 51.71
N CYS A 10 17.30 3.10 52.89
CA CYS A 10 15.98 3.52 53.37
C CYS A 10 15.69 4.95 52.89
N SER A 11 14.51 5.18 52.32
CA SER A 11 13.95 6.54 52.16
C SER A 11 12.48 6.51 52.57
N ALA A 12 12.18 7.23 53.64
CA ALA A 12 10.83 7.42 54.17
C ALA A 12 10.19 8.61 53.46
N LEU A 13 9.13 8.36 52.69
CA LEU A 13 8.24 9.37 52.14
C LEU A 13 7.22 9.77 53.21
N ARG A 14 7.13 11.07 53.51
CA ARG A 14 6.05 11.64 54.34
C ARG A 14 4.85 11.96 53.46
N ILE A 15 3.71 11.39 53.80
CA ILE A 15 2.39 11.73 53.24
C ILE A 15 1.75 12.75 54.20
N SER A 16 1.31 13.88 53.67
CA SER A 16 0.47 14.84 54.40
C SER A 16 -0.98 14.57 54.03
N THR A 17 -1.80 14.28 55.04
CA THR A 17 -3.26 14.17 54.94
C THR A 17 -3.88 15.56 55.11
N ALA A 18 -4.78 15.95 54.22
CA ALA A 18 -5.74 17.01 54.45
C ALA A 18 -7.14 16.42 54.25
N GLU A 19 -7.90 16.37 55.34
CA GLU A 19 -9.29 15.94 55.38
C GLU A 19 -10.19 17.09 54.92
N GLY A 20 -11.16 16.79 54.06
CA GLY A 20 -12.19 17.72 53.60
C GLY A 20 -13.44 16.94 53.19
N ASP A 21 -14.59 17.38 53.72
CA ASP A 21 -15.87 16.67 53.83
C ASP A 21 -16.52 16.14 52.53
N SER A 22 -16.85 14.84 52.58
CA SER A 22 -18.11 14.15 52.22
C SER A 22 -19.04 14.72 51.12
N LYS A 23 -19.12 14.00 49.97
CA LYS A 23 -20.33 13.33 49.40
C LYS A 23 -19.89 12.20 48.46
N PRO A 24 -20.60 11.05 48.38
CA PRO A 24 -20.23 9.98 47.45
C PRO A 24 -20.60 10.36 46.01
N ILE A 25 -19.60 10.55 45.17
CA ILE A 25 -19.75 10.59 43.71
C ILE A 25 -19.82 9.14 43.24
N ALA A 26 -20.87 8.79 42.52
CA ALA A 26 -20.94 7.53 41.79
C ALA A 26 -19.88 7.57 40.68
N VAL A 27 -18.75 6.91 40.90
CA VAL A 27 -17.76 6.65 39.87
C VAL A 27 -18.10 5.29 39.26
N GLY A 28 -18.70 5.33 38.07
CA GLY A 28 -18.71 4.17 37.19
C GLY A 28 -17.25 3.85 36.84
N ILE A 29 -16.87 2.59 36.98
CA ILE A 29 -15.60 2.09 36.45
C ILE A 29 -15.76 2.09 34.93
N ASP A 30 -15.20 3.11 34.30
CA ASP A 30 -14.90 3.09 32.88
C ASP A 30 -13.62 2.26 32.73
N ASP A 31 -13.74 1.04 32.24
CA ASP A 31 -12.62 0.09 32.06
C ASP A 31 -11.71 0.45 30.87
N GLY A 32 -11.58 1.75 30.55
CA GLY A 32 -10.52 2.34 29.73
C GLY A 32 -10.25 1.66 28.39
N SER A 33 -11.21 0.89 27.90
CA SER A 33 -11.18 0.26 26.59
C SER A 33 -11.98 1.19 25.69
N GLU A 34 -11.41 2.37 25.41
CA GLU A 34 -11.75 3.00 24.14
C GLU A 34 -11.40 1.97 23.09
N ALA A 35 -12.43 1.28 22.59
CA ALA A 35 -12.33 0.60 21.33
C ALA A 35 -11.84 1.66 20.37
N GLN A 36 -10.54 1.60 20.03
CA GLN A 36 -10.03 2.29 18.86
C GLN A 36 -11.06 1.99 17.77
N PRO A 37 -11.66 3.02 17.14
CA PRO A 37 -12.49 2.76 16.00
C PRO A 37 -11.61 1.94 15.07
N SER A 38 -12.03 0.71 14.79
CA SER A 38 -11.52 0.01 13.62
C SER A 38 -11.63 1.05 12.52
N GLN A 39 -10.51 1.51 11.98
CA GLN A 39 -10.54 2.21 10.71
C GLN A 39 -10.98 1.14 9.73
N ASP A 40 -12.30 0.92 9.64
CA ASP A 40 -12.91 0.44 8.43
C ASP A 40 -12.54 1.51 7.41
N SER A 41 -11.40 1.32 6.74
CA SER A 41 -11.07 2.09 5.56
C SER A 41 -12.26 1.89 4.64
N GLU A 42 -13.13 2.91 4.54
CA GLU A 42 -14.28 2.90 3.67
C GLU A 42 -13.79 2.41 2.32
N THR A 43 -14.33 1.28 1.86
CA THR A 43 -13.94 0.75 0.56
C THR A 43 -14.25 1.83 -0.46
N PRO A 44 -13.25 2.35 -1.20
CA PRO A 44 -13.50 3.41 -2.16
C PRO A 44 -14.59 2.97 -3.13
N ALA A 45 -15.57 3.84 -3.33
CA ALA A 45 -16.67 3.54 -4.23
C ALA A 45 -16.10 3.26 -5.63
N ILE A 46 -16.55 2.17 -6.25
CA ILE A 46 -16.19 1.87 -7.64
C ILE A 46 -16.66 3.04 -8.52
N PRO A 47 -15.76 3.69 -9.29
CA PRO A 47 -16.13 4.80 -10.15
C PRO A 47 -17.23 4.43 -11.16
N SER A 48 -18.04 5.41 -11.53
CA SER A 48 -19.13 5.19 -12.49
C SER A 48 -18.60 4.63 -13.81
N GLY A 49 -19.23 3.56 -14.32
CA GLY A 49 -18.84 2.91 -15.57
C GLY A 49 -17.72 1.89 -15.43
N MET A 50 -17.14 1.73 -14.24
CA MET A 50 -16.17 0.68 -13.94
C MET A 50 -16.82 -0.50 -13.20
N SER A 51 -16.12 -1.63 -13.22
CA SER A 51 -16.43 -2.83 -12.44
C SER A 51 -15.17 -3.37 -11.79
N GLN A 52 -15.30 -4.01 -10.63
CA GLN A 52 -14.16 -4.61 -9.96
C GLN A 52 -13.71 -5.87 -10.70
N VAL A 53 -12.44 -5.87 -11.10
CA VAL A 53 -11.75 -6.99 -11.74
C VAL A 53 -10.81 -7.62 -10.71
N THR A 54 -10.66 -8.94 -10.77
CA THR A 54 -9.64 -9.68 -10.01
C THR A 54 -8.65 -10.25 -11.02
N ALA A 55 -7.37 -9.92 -10.86
CA ALA A 55 -6.35 -10.43 -11.76
C ALA A 55 -6.17 -11.95 -11.54
N ASP A 56 -6.17 -12.72 -12.63
CA ASP A 56 -5.84 -14.15 -12.59
C ASP A 56 -4.32 -14.31 -12.64
N LEU A 57 -3.71 -14.53 -11.48
CA LEU A 57 -2.25 -14.64 -11.34
C LEU A 57 -1.80 -16.09 -11.16
N GLY A 58 -2.68 -17.06 -11.44
CA GLY A 58 -2.37 -18.47 -11.28
C GLY A 58 -2.09 -18.90 -9.82
N PRO A 59 -1.66 -20.15 -9.61
CA PRO A 59 -1.51 -20.74 -8.28
C PRO A 59 -0.23 -20.31 -7.54
N GLU A 60 0.76 -19.72 -8.23
CA GLU A 60 2.03 -19.31 -7.61
C GLU A 60 1.88 -18.06 -6.75
N CYS A 61 0.86 -17.24 -7.03
CA CYS A 61 0.52 -16.07 -6.23
C CYS A 61 -0.64 -16.36 -5.28
N PRO A 62 -0.42 -16.43 -3.95
CA PRO A 62 -1.52 -16.57 -2.99
C PRO A 62 -2.24 -15.24 -2.72
N ILE A 63 -1.69 -14.12 -3.18
CA ILE A 63 -2.22 -12.79 -2.89
C ILE A 63 -3.25 -12.39 -3.94
N LYS A 64 -4.50 -12.26 -3.51
CA LYS A 64 -5.57 -11.73 -4.37
C LYS A 64 -5.30 -10.26 -4.71
N VAL A 65 -5.31 -9.92 -5.99
CA VAL A 65 -5.16 -8.54 -6.50
C VAL A 65 -6.42 -8.12 -7.23
N GLN A 66 -6.94 -6.95 -6.87
CA GLN A 66 -8.16 -6.40 -7.45
C GLN A 66 -7.99 -4.93 -7.80
N LEU A 67 -8.71 -4.48 -8.82
CA LEU A 67 -8.80 -3.08 -9.24
C LEU A 67 -10.11 -2.88 -10.02
N ALA A 68 -10.65 -1.67 -10.02
CA ALA A 68 -11.78 -1.31 -10.86
C ALA A 68 -11.31 -0.88 -12.25
N MET A 69 -11.98 -1.39 -13.28
CA MET A 69 -11.68 -1.11 -14.68
C MET A 69 -12.99 -0.93 -15.46
N ASP A 70 -12.97 -0.12 -16.52
CA ASP A 70 -14.07 -0.11 -17.48
C ASP A 70 -13.94 -1.28 -18.48
N GLY A 71 -14.91 -1.40 -19.39
CA GLY A 71 -14.95 -2.49 -20.37
C GLY A 71 -14.08 -2.27 -21.62
N GLN A 72 -13.16 -1.31 -21.64
CA GLN A 72 -12.34 -1.00 -22.82
C GLN A 72 -10.95 -1.66 -22.81
N TRP A 73 -10.66 -2.50 -21.81
CA TRP A 73 -9.37 -3.16 -21.67
C TRP A 73 -9.38 -4.54 -22.35
N ASN A 74 -8.32 -4.83 -23.09
CA ASN A 74 -8.06 -6.14 -23.65
C ASN A 74 -7.18 -6.97 -22.70
N ASP A 75 -7.51 -8.24 -22.54
CA ASP A 75 -6.70 -9.21 -21.78
C ASP A 75 -5.63 -9.79 -22.72
N ASP A 76 -4.48 -9.14 -22.81
CA ASP A 76 -3.48 -9.44 -23.85
C ASP A 76 -2.57 -10.63 -23.52
N LEU A 77 -2.10 -10.70 -22.27
CA LEU A 77 -1.14 -11.71 -21.85
C LEU A 77 -1.35 -12.08 -20.39
N ALA A 78 -1.43 -13.39 -20.14
CA ALA A 78 -1.59 -13.96 -18.81
C ALA A 78 -0.68 -15.19 -18.67
N TYR A 79 0.07 -15.26 -17.58
CA TYR A 79 0.77 -16.45 -17.13
C TYR A 79 0.92 -16.40 -15.61
N ASP A 80 1.41 -17.47 -15.00
CA ASP A 80 1.56 -17.52 -13.54
C ASP A 80 2.34 -16.28 -13.03
N SER A 81 1.80 -15.64 -12.00
CA SER A 81 2.35 -14.43 -11.37
C SER A 81 2.31 -13.14 -12.21
N TYR A 82 1.67 -13.12 -13.40
CA TYR A 82 1.63 -11.95 -14.27
C TYR A 82 0.33 -11.82 -15.08
N GLN A 83 -0.19 -10.59 -15.14
CA GLN A 83 -1.28 -10.21 -16.03
C GLN A 83 -0.98 -8.88 -16.72
N LEU A 84 -1.23 -8.79 -18.02
CA LEU A 84 -1.21 -7.58 -18.82
C LEU A 84 -2.61 -7.26 -19.35
N TYR A 85 -3.03 -6.02 -19.16
CA TYR A 85 -4.17 -5.43 -19.85
C TYR A 85 -3.69 -4.27 -20.72
N SER A 86 -4.29 -4.09 -21.88
CA SER A 86 -3.97 -2.97 -22.78
C SER A 86 -5.20 -2.27 -23.35
N ARG A 87 -4.96 -1.12 -23.96
CA ARG A 87 -5.92 -0.37 -24.77
C ARG A 87 -5.34 -0.05 -26.13
N ASP A 88 -6.21 0.24 -27.08
CA ASP A 88 -5.85 0.61 -28.46
C ASP A 88 -4.97 1.87 -28.55
N ASN A 89 -5.01 2.74 -27.53
CA ASN A 89 -4.14 3.94 -27.45
C ASN A 89 -2.74 3.64 -26.89
N GLY A 90 -2.41 2.38 -26.62
CA GLY A 90 -1.11 1.96 -26.10
C GLY A 90 -0.97 2.02 -24.58
N ALA A 91 -2.00 2.46 -23.85
CA ALA A 91 -1.99 2.41 -22.39
C ALA A 91 -2.01 0.96 -21.90
N ILE A 92 -1.26 0.70 -20.83
CA ILE A 92 -1.08 -0.64 -20.28
C ILE A 92 -1.32 -0.66 -18.77
N ILE A 93 -1.77 -1.82 -18.29
CA ILE A 93 -1.81 -2.15 -16.86
C ILE A 93 -1.10 -3.48 -16.70
N THR A 94 -0.07 -3.51 -15.85
CA THR A 94 0.58 -4.75 -15.47
C THR A 94 0.28 -5.08 -14.01
N VAL A 95 -0.05 -6.34 -13.77
CA VAL A 95 -0.22 -6.89 -12.42
C VAL A 95 0.82 -7.98 -12.23
N ASN A 96 1.64 -7.87 -11.20
CA ASN A 96 2.71 -8.83 -10.90
C ASN A 96 2.56 -9.35 -9.48
N CYS A 97 2.93 -10.61 -9.25
CA CYS A 97 3.00 -11.17 -7.90
C CYS A 97 4.02 -12.31 -7.83
N TYR A 98 5.19 -12.06 -7.25
CA TYR A 98 6.28 -13.05 -7.20
C TYR A 98 6.89 -13.13 -5.81
N GLU A 99 7.43 -14.29 -5.45
CA GLU A 99 8.13 -14.47 -4.18
C GLU A 99 9.37 -13.55 -4.11
N ALA A 100 9.51 -12.83 -3.01
CA ALA A 100 10.59 -11.88 -2.78
C ALA A 100 11.76 -12.47 -1.96
N GLY A 101 11.75 -13.78 -1.67
CA GLY A 101 12.81 -14.47 -0.95
C GLY A 101 13.07 -13.88 0.46
N ASP A 102 14.35 -13.74 0.82
CA ASP A 102 14.81 -13.28 2.15
C ASP A 102 14.65 -11.76 2.39
N ASN A 103 13.88 -11.07 1.55
CA ASN A 103 13.58 -9.66 1.75
C ASN A 103 12.68 -9.41 2.97
N THR A 104 12.54 -8.15 3.35
CA THR A 104 11.47 -7.70 4.24
C THR A 104 10.42 -6.93 3.44
N ALA A 105 9.20 -6.80 3.96
CA ALA A 105 8.18 -5.98 3.32
C ALA A 105 8.67 -4.54 3.05
N GLN A 106 9.43 -3.99 4.00
CA GLN A 106 10.04 -2.67 3.88
C GLN A 106 11.12 -2.63 2.78
N SER A 107 11.98 -3.65 2.66
CA SER A 107 13.01 -3.67 1.62
C SER A 107 12.39 -3.83 0.23
N VAL A 108 11.30 -4.58 0.09
CA VAL A 108 10.53 -4.67 -1.16
C VAL A 108 10.02 -3.29 -1.59
N VAL A 109 9.41 -2.54 -0.67
CA VAL A 109 8.91 -1.19 -0.96
C VAL A 109 10.06 -0.23 -1.30
N ALA A 110 11.14 -0.23 -0.50
CA ALA A 110 12.28 0.64 -0.73
C ALA A 110 12.95 0.38 -2.08
N SER A 111 13.13 -0.89 -2.47
CA SER A 111 13.66 -1.25 -3.78
C SER A 111 12.71 -0.83 -4.91
N ALA A 112 11.39 -0.88 -4.72
CA ALA A 112 10.45 -0.40 -5.72
C ALA A 112 10.57 1.12 -5.92
N GLN A 113 10.70 1.89 -4.84
CA GLN A 113 10.90 3.34 -4.91
C GLN A 113 12.19 3.70 -5.66
N GLU A 114 13.29 3.00 -5.38
CA GLU A 114 14.59 3.22 -6.02
C GLU A 114 14.58 2.87 -7.52
N GLN A 115 13.86 1.82 -7.92
CA GLN A 115 13.93 1.25 -9.27
C GLN A 115 12.84 1.73 -10.24
N THR A 116 11.80 2.42 -9.76
CA THR A 116 10.68 2.83 -10.62
C THR A 116 10.97 4.13 -11.36
N PHE A 117 11.74 5.03 -10.76
CA PHE A 117 12.07 6.36 -11.28
C PHE A 117 13.60 6.58 -11.24
N GLY A 118 14.35 5.68 -11.88
CA GLY A 118 15.82 5.65 -11.82
C GLY A 118 16.52 6.52 -12.84
N GLU A 119 15.85 6.86 -13.94
CA GLU A 119 16.42 7.63 -15.04
C GLU A 119 16.34 9.14 -14.83
N SER A 120 17.29 9.86 -15.42
CA SER A 120 17.31 11.32 -15.37
C SER A 120 16.12 11.91 -16.13
N GLY A 121 15.30 12.71 -15.45
CA GLY A 121 14.08 13.29 -16.01
C GLY A 121 12.80 12.63 -15.49
N SER A 122 12.91 11.44 -14.90
CA SER A 122 11.84 10.82 -14.13
C SER A 122 11.62 11.57 -12.81
N SER A 123 10.38 11.63 -12.35
CA SER A 123 10.05 12.25 -11.06
C SER A 123 8.81 11.63 -10.43
N ILE A 124 8.89 11.42 -9.11
CA ILE A 124 7.71 11.16 -8.29
C ILE A 124 6.98 12.50 -8.12
N LEU A 125 5.69 12.54 -8.48
CA LEU A 125 4.85 13.71 -8.28
C LEU A 125 4.16 13.62 -6.92
N GLU A 126 3.56 12.46 -6.64
CA GLU A 126 2.88 12.19 -5.39
C GLU A 126 3.08 10.73 -4.97
N GLU A 127 3.25 10.50 -3.68
CA GLU A 127 3.38 9.14 -3.16
C GLU A 127 2.82 9.02 -1.74
N LYS A 128 2.50 7.78 -1.37
CA LYS A 128 2.11 7.41 -0.02
C LYS A 128 2.64 6.03 0.31
N THR A 129 3.06 5.84 1.56
CA THR A 129 3.37 4.52 2.11
C THR A 129 2.42 4.21 3.25
N GLY A 130 2.13 2.93 3.46
CA GLY A 130 1.25 2.48 4.52
C GLY A 130 1.44 0.99 4.79
N THR A 131 0.63 0.45 5.69
CA THR A 131 0.69 -0.96 6.09
C THR A 131 -0.58 -1.69 5.70
N VAL A 132 -0.43 -2.98 5.39
CA VAL A 132 -1.53 -3.94 5.20
C VAL A 132 -1.23 -5.16 6.07
N THR A 133 -2.22 -6.02 6.28
CA THR A 133 -2.00 -7.29 6.96
C THR A 133 -0.87 -8.06 6.25
N GLY A 134 0.15 -8.44 7.02
CA GLY A 134 1.32 -9.16 6.51
C GLY A 134 2.38 -8.31 5.81
N GLY A 135 2.22 -6.98 5.70
CA GLY A 135 3.08 -6.21 4.79
C GLY A 135 3.09 -4.69 4.91
N GLN A 136 3.83 -4.09 3.99
CA GLN A 136 3.92 -2.66 3.74
C GLN A 136 3.66 -2.41 2.25
N TYR A 137 3.03 -1.28 1.94
CA TYR A 137 2.79 -0.87 0.57
C TYR A 137 3.27 0.56 0.30
N TRP A 138 3.36 0.85 -0.99
CA TRP A 138 3.63 2.14 -1.58
C TRP A 138 2.68 2.35 -2.75
N THR A 139 2.04 3.51 -2.79
CA THR A 139 1.23 3.97 -3.92
C THR A 139 1.84 5.25 -4.47
N VAL A 140 1.87 5.40 -5.79
CA VAL A 140 2.61 6.48 -6.45
C VAL A 140 1.92 6.96 -7.71
N HIS A 141 2.10 8.24 -7.99
CA HIS A 141 1.89 8.87 -9.28
C HIS A 141 3.18 9.61 -9.66
N GLY A 142 3.67 9.43 -10.89
CA GLY A 142 4.89 10.09 -11.33
C GLY A 142 5.06 10.14 -12.84
N LEU A 143 6.06 10.91 -13.27
CA LEU A 143 6.52 11.01 -14.65
C LEU A 143 7.71 10.07 -14.86
N LEU A 144 7.63 9.29 -15.93
CA LEU A 144 8.72 8.46 -16.42
C LEU A 144 9.36 9.16 -17.61
N ALA A 145 10.67 9.37 -17.56
CA ALA A 145 11.42 9.74 -18.76
C ALA A 145 11.34 8.61 -19.78
N GLY A 146 11.37 8.93 -21.08
CA GLY A 146 11.34 7.93 -22.14
C GLY A 146 12.45 6.87 -22.08
N GLN A 147 13.51 7.07 -21.29
CA GLN A 147 14.56 6.08 -21.09
C GLN A 147 14.22 5.01 -20.04
N GLU A 148 13.20 5.25 -19.22
CA GLU A 148 12.74 4.27 -18.23
C GLU A 148 12.29 2.99 -18.93
N VAL A 149 12.63 1.84 -18.36
CA VAL A 149 12.18 0.53 -18.87
C VAL A 149 10.66 0.43 -18.90
N ARG A 150 9.97 1.21 -18.06
CA ARG A 150 8.50 1.28 -17.98
C ARG A 150 7.86 2.28 -18.93
N ALA A 151 8.65 3.15 -19.58
CA ALA A 151 8.10 4.12 -20.52
C ALA A 151 7.61 3.42 -21.80
N ILE A 152 6.48 3.88 -22.33
CA ILE A 152 5.88 3.31 -23.54
C ILE A 152 6.68 3.79 -24.76
N ASP A 153 7.16 2.85 -25.56
CA ASP A 153 7.88 3.10 -26.82
C ASP A 153 8.97 4.17 -26.70
N GLN A 154 9.72 4.13 -25.60
CA GLN A 154 10.79 5.07 -25.26
C GLN A 154 10.34 6.54 -25.24
N THR A 155 9.09 6.79 -24.89
CA THR A 155 8.45 8.12 -24.86
C THR A 155 8.05 8.47 -23.44
N ASP A 156 8.20 9.75 -23.06
CA ASP A 156 7.79 10.24 -21.74
C ASP A 156 6.36 9.79 -21.41
N SER A 157 6.23 9.18 -20.24
CA SER A 157 5.03 8.47 -19.82
C SER A 157 4.62 8.91 -18.41
N VAL A 158 3.37 8.69 -18.05
CA VAL A 158 2.87 8.84 -16.69
C VAL A 158 2.60 7.46 -16.12
N LEU A 159 3.00 7.25 -14.86
CA LEU A 159 2.77 6.03 -14.10
C LEU A 159 1.88 6.31 -12.90
N PHE A 160 0.88 5.46 -12.70
CA PHE A 160 0.14 5.30 -11.46
C PHE A 160 0.37 3.88 -10.96
N GLY A 161 0.85 3.71 -9.73
CA GLY A 161 1.31 2.42 -9.24
C GLY A 161 0.93 2.14 -7.80
N ALA A 162 0.75 0.86 -7.50
CA ALA A 162 0.71 0.31 -6.15
C ALA A 162 1.67 -0.88 -6.07
N VAL A 163 2.57 -0.89 -5.10
CA VAL A 163 3.53 -1.97 -4.86
C VAL A 163 3.51 -2.33 -3.38
N ALA A 164 3.49 -3.62 -3.06
CA ALA A 164 3.54 -4.09 -1.68
C ALA A 164 4.47 -5.29 -1.52
N GLY A 165 5.12 -5.37 -0.36
CA GLY A 165 5.69 -6.60 0.15
C GLY A 165 4.71 -7.21 1.15
N ILE A 166 4.15 -8.38 0.86
CA ILE A 166 3.12 -9.04 1.69
C ILE A 166 3.55 -10.46 2.03
N SER A 167 3.54 -10.79 3.32
CA SER A 167 3.81 -12.13 3.82
C SER A 167 2.52 -12.94 3.90
N ASP A 168 2.51 -14.11 3.27
CA ASP A 168 1.44 -15.10 3.37
C ASP A 168 2.05 -16.47 3.69
N ASN A 169 1.51 -17.15 4.71
CA ASN A 169 1.96 -18.47 5.15
C ASN A 169 3.49 -18.61 5.32
N GLY A 170 4.15 -17.55 5.82
CA GLY A 170 5.59 -17.53 6.09
C GLY A 170 6.47 -17.24 4.87
N ARG A 171 5.89 -16.97 3.70
CA ARG A 171 6.62 -16.55 2.48
C ARG A 171 6.29 -15.09 2.16
N LEU A 172 7.29 -14.33 1.72
CA LEU A 172 7.12 -12.94 1.32
C LEU A 172 6.92 -12.85 -0.20
N TYR A 173 5.95 -12.06 -0.63
CA TYR A 173 5.68 -11.77 -2.03
C TYR A 173 5.79 -10.28 -2.30
N LYS A 174 6.39 -9.91 -3.45
CA LYS A 174 6.21 -8.59 -4.03
C LYS A 174 4.99 -8.65 -4.95
N VAL A 175 4.03 -7.78 -4.70
CA VAL A 175 2.81 -7.62 -5.48
C VAL A 175 2.78 -6.21 -6.04
N SER A 176 2.43 -6.04 -7.32
CA SER A 176 2.27 -4.72 -7.91
C SER A 176 1.14 -4.63 -8.91
N VAL A 177 0.55 -3.44 -8.99
CA VAL A 177 -0.27 -2.95 -10.10
C VAL A 177 0.42 -1.69 -10.62
N GLU A 178 0.85 -1.68 -11.87
CA GLU A 178 1.46 -0.52 -12.53
C GLU A 178 0.62 -0.17 -13.76
N MET A 179 0.09 1.06 -13.78
CA MET A 179 -0.74 1.61 -14.85
C MET A 179 0.06 2.69 -15.56
N VAL A 180 0.30 2.55 -16.86
CA VAL A 180 1.18 3.42 -17.63
C VAL A 180 0.49 3.88 -18.91
N THR A 181 0.61 5.18 -19.19
CA THR A 181 0.16 5.80 -20.45
C THR A 181 1.17 6.85 -20.89
N LEU A 182 1.13 7.27 -22.15
CA LEU A 182 1.93 8.38 -22.65
C LEU A 182 1.60 9.66 -21.88
N ALA A 183 2.60 10.49 -21.60
CA ALA A 183 2.39 11.74 -20.84
C ALA A 183 1.45 12.73 -21.55
N SER A 184 1.28 12.60 -22.87
CA SER A 184 0.33 13.40 -23.66
C SER A 184 -1.11 12.90 -23.61
N ASP A 185 -1.39 11.72 -23.03
CA ASP A 185 -2.73 11.15 -22.93
C ASP A 185 -3.35 11.45 -21.56
N GLU A 186 -3.75 12.71 -21.39
CA GLU A 186 -4.36 13.22 -20.15
C GLU A 186 -5.65 12.49 -19.81
N THR A 187 -6.46 12.10 -20.81
CA THR A 187 -7.72 11.37 -20.59
C THR A 187 -7.48 10.01 -19.93
N THR A 188 -6.45 9.28 -20.35
CA THR A 188 -6.13 7.99 -19.72
C THR A 188 -5.45 8.19 -18.38
N ALA A 189 -4.65 9.25 -18.20
CA ALA A 189 -4.07 9.58 -16.90
C ALA A 189 -5.16 9.91 -15.85
N GLU A 190 -6.18 10.69 -16.22
CA GLU A 190 -7.35 10.98 -15.36
C GLU A 190 -8.15 9.72 -15.02
N LEU A 191 -8.21 8.75 -15.94
CA LEU A 191 -8.81 7.45 -15.68
C LEU A 191 -8.01 6.68 -14.63
N PHE A 192 -6.68 6.62 -14.77
CA PHE A 192 -5.81 5.94 -13.79
C PHE A 192 -5.86 6.57 -12.40
N ALA A 193 -5.99 7.89 -12.31
CA ALA A 193 -6.21 8.59 -11.05
C ALA A 193 -7.51 8.13 -10.35
N GLN A 194 -8.55 7.75 -11.10
CA GLN A 194 -9.78 7.17 -10.55
C GLN A 194 -9.64 5.68 -10.22
N MET A 195 -8.79 4.94 -10.96
CA MET A 195 -8.57 3.51 -10.76
C MET A 195 -7.67 3.21 -9.55
N LEU A 196 -6.60 3.98 -9.33
CA LEU A 196 -5.62 3.69 -8.28
C LEU A 196 -6.24 3.55 -6.87
N PRO A 197 -7.19 4.41 -6.44
CA PRO A 197 -7.87 4.24 -5.15
C PRO A 197 -8.65 2.94 -5.00
N THR A 198 -9.00 2.28 -6.10
CA THR A 198 -9.76 1.02 -6.08
C THR A 198 -8.88 -0.22 -5.98
N VAL A 199 -7.56 -0.06 -6.05
CA VAL A 199 -6.61 -1.18 -5.96
C VAL A 199 -6.68 -1.82 -4.58
N ARG A 200 -6.74 -3.15 -4.55
CA ARG A 200 -6.74 -3.94 -3.32
C ARG A 200 -5.74 -5.08 -3.40
N PHE A 201 -5.06 -5.31 -2.28
CA PHE A 201 -4.21 -6.47 -2.06
C PHE A 201 -4.74 -7.28 -0.88
N ALA A 202 -4.94 -8.58 -1.06
CA ALA A 202 -5.52 -9.46 -0.04
C ALA A 202 -6.82 -8.88 0.55
N ASP A 203 -7.73 -8.44 -0.32
CA ASP A 203 -9.01 -7.80 0.01
C ASP A 203 -8.90 -6.49 0.84
N GLN A 204 -7.71 -5.94 1.05
CA GLN A 204 -7.49 -4.66 1.75
C GLN A 204 -7.28 -3.52 0.76
N GLY A 205 -7.99 -2.41 0.97
CA GLY A 205 -7.77 -1.16 0.23
C GLY A 205 -6.45 -0.51 0.64
N LEU A 206 -5.88 0.27 -0.28
CA LEU A 206 -4.64 1.02 -0.08
C LEU A 206 -4.99 2.50 0.00
N ASP A 207 -4.34 3.23 0.90
CA ASP A 207 -4.43 4.68 0.85
C ASP A 207 -3.62 5.18 -0.34
N THR A 208 -4.18 6.12 -1.10
CA THR A 208 -3.51 6.76 -2.23
C THR A 208 -3.22 8.23 -1.92
N PRO A 209 -2.32 8.87 -2.69
CA PRO A 209 -2.27 10.32 -2.75
C PRO A 209 -3.60 10.91 -3.22
N ALA A 210 -3.81 12.18 -2.92
CA ALA A 210 -4.95 12.94 -3.41
C ALA A 210 -4.55 13.65 -4.70
N PHE A 211 -4.96 13.10 -5.84
CA PHE A 211 -4.66 13.67 -7.15
C PHE A 211 -5.46 14.97 -7.35
N SER A 212 -4.76 16.08 -7.58
CA SER A 212 -5.35 17.41 -7.81
C SER A 212 -5.32 17.83 -9.28
#